data_AF-A0A7S2PAE1-F1
#
_entry.id   AF-A0A7S2PAE1-F1
#
_cell.length_a   1.000
_cell.length_b   1.000
_cell.length_c   1.000
_cell.angle_alpha   90.00
_cell.angle_beta   90.00
_cell.angle_gamma   90.00
#
_symmetry.space_group_name_H-M   'P 1'
#
loop_
_entity.id
_entity.type
_entity.pdbx_description
1 polymer ?
#
loop_
_entity_poly.entity_id
_entity_poly.type
_entity_poly.pdbx_seq_one_letter_code
_entity_poly.pdbx_strand_id
1 'polypeptide(L)'
;KGGGGGKGDKSGGGRKAKQKGAKDRAASPDLADDDDDASRSEALKQVRREGAKSGMSLSSVAPHVLEFAKDPYGSRFLQSKLDEADREEKQEVFEIIKPQATPLANDQFGHFVINKFFDVGTVDQRKDLVQELFPKLLILSTEQHGCRVVQKAIQHVPRESQLLMASKLQENVVACIESMHGNHVIQ
;
A
#
# COMPACT_ATOMS: atom_id res chain seq x y z
N LYS A 1 -4.94 52.76 65.84
CA LYS A 1 -5.99 51.77 66.21
C LYS A 1 -6.42 51.04 64.95
N GLY A 2 -6.63 49.72 65.04
CA GLY A 2 -6.73 48.74 63.94
C GLY A 2 -7.76 49.05 62.85
N GLY A 3 -7.84 48.32 61.75
CA GLY A 3 -7.30 46.99 61.45
C GLY A 3 -8.31 46.26 60.55
N GLY A 4 -7.81 45.43 59.63
CA GLY A 4 -8.57 44.41 58.88
C GLY A 4 -9.23 44.91 57.58
N GLY A 5 -9.14 44.25 56.44
CA GLY A 5 -8.66 42.90 56.12
C GLY A 5 -9.48 42.31 54.96
N GLY A 6 -8.84 41.69 53.98
CA GLY A 6 -9.46 41.02 52.83
C GLY A 6 -8.71 41.34 51.53
N LYS A 7 -7.53 40.79 51.25
CA LYS A 7 -7.19 39.38 50.95
C LYS A 7 -7.80 38.90 49.61
N GLY A 8 -7.12 39.24 48.52
CA GLY A 8 -7.16 38.50 47.26
C GLY A 8 -5.92 37.60 47.19
N ASP A 9 -6.10 36.31 47.47
CA ASP A 9 -5.07 35.29 47.34
C ASP A 9 -4.87 34.91 45.86
N LYS A 10 -3.58 34.85 45.45
CA LYS A 10 -2.87 33.80 44.68
C LYS A 10 -3.51 33.30 43.36
N SER A 11 -2.81 32.99 42.27
CA SER A 11 -1.49 32.37 42.04
C SER A 11 -1.36 32.30 40.50
N GLY A 12 -0.19 32.52 39.91
CA GLY A 12 0.74 31.43 39.56
C GLY A 12 0.22 30.56 38.40
N GLY A 13 0.79 30.70 37.20
CA GLY A 13 0.45 29.83 36.07
C GLY A 13 1.40 29.99 34.88
N GLY A 14 2.48 29.21 34.90
CA GLY A 14 3.50 29.18 33.87
C GLY A 14 3.04 28.61 32.52
N ARG A 15 3.89 28.88 31.52
CA ARG A 15 3.85 28.38 30.14
C ARG A 15 3.52 26.88 30.09
N LYS A 16 2.51 26.50 29.30
CA LYS A 16 2.44 25.17 28.67
C LYS A 16 1.99 25.31 27.22
N ALA A 17 2.92 25.02 26.30
CA ALA A 17 2.62 24.77 24.91
C ALA A 17 1.61 23.60 24.82
N LYS A 18 0.50 23.81 24.12
CA LYS A 18 -0.42 22.73 23.77
C LYS A 18 0.25 21.88 22.70
N GLN A 19 0.82 20.76 23.14
CA GLN A 19 1.12 19.61 22.30
C GLN A 19 -0.21 19.12 21.70
N LYS A 20 -0.43 19.35 20.41
CA LYS A 20 -1.54 18.73 19.69
C LYS A 20 -1.19 17.25 19.54
N GLY A 21 -1.94 16.41 20.23
CA GLY A 21 -1.84 14.96 20.18
C GLY A 21 -1.93 14.43 18.75
N ALA A 22 -1.00 13.53 18.43
CA ALA A 22 -1.13 12.64 17.30
C ALA A 22 -2.37 11.78 17.54
N LYS A 23 -3.42 12.01 16.75
CA LYS A 23 -4.58 11.12 16.68
C LYS A 23 -4.11 9.78 16.12
N ASP A 24 -4.14 8.77 16.97
CA ASP A 24 -4.57 7.39 16.70
C ASP A 24 -4.41 6.96 15.23
N ARG A 25 -3.19 6.56 14.87
CA ARG A 25 -3.02 5.61 13.78
C ARG A 25 -3.36 4.25 14.38
N ALA A 26 -4.50 3.71 13.96
CA ALA A 26 -4.94 2.37 14.31
C ALA A 26 -3.77 1.39 14.27
N ALA A 27 -3.47 0.77 15.41
CA ALA A 27 -2.57 -0.35 15.50
C ALA A 27 -3.08 -1.41 14.51
N SER A 28 -2.24 -1.73 13.51
CA SER A 28 -2.51 -2.87 12.64
C SER A 28 -2.43 -4.14 13.48
N PRO A 29 -3.27 -5.15 13.18
CA PRO A 29 -3.39 -6.34 14.03
C PRO A 29 -2.05 -7.06 14.12
N ASP A 30 -1.71 -7.51 15.33
CA ASP A 30 -0.58 -8.37 15.65
C ASP A 30 -0.54 -9.57 14.69
N LEU A 31 0.29 -9.48 13.66
CA LEU A 31 0.78 -10.63 12.92
C LEU A 31 1.91 -11.17 13.77
N ALA A 32 1.70 -12.31 14.42
CA ALA A 32 2.73 -12.96 15.22
C ALA A 32 4.04 -13.03 14.40
N ASP A 33 5.05 -12.28 14.86
CA ASP A 33 6.41 -12.24 14.32
C ASP A 33 7.07 -13.59 14.62
N ASP A 34 6.77 -14.60 13.80
CA ASP A 34 7.59 -15.80 13.74
C ASP A 34 8.82 -15.48 12.89
N ASP A 35 9.76 -14.72 13.46
CA ASP A 35 11.02 -14.33 12.80
C ASP A 35 11.88 -15.55 12.39
N ASP A 36 11.56 -16.74 12.91
CA ASP A 36 12.26 -18.01 12.69
C ASP A 36 11.57 -18.94 11.66
N ASP A 37 10.75 -18.41 10.75
CA ASP A 37 10.33 -19.20 9.58
C ASP A 37 11.55 -19.55 8.71
N ALA A 38 12.03 -20.78 8.88
CA ALA A 38 13.18 -21.31 8.18
C ALA A 38 13.01 -21.34 6.66
N SER A 39 11.79 -21.22 6.15
CA SER A 39 11.50 -21.20 4.71
C SER A 39 11.82 -19.86 4.03
N ARG A 40 11.98 -18.78 4.81
CA ARG A 40 12.29 -17.44 4.24
C ARG A 40 13.70 -17.36 3.70
N SER A 41 13.87 -16.58 2.64
CA SER A 41 15.20 -16.24 2.12
C SER A 41 16.00 -15.44 3.15
N GLU A 42 17.32 -15.60 3.13
CA GLU A 42 18.22 -14.82 3.99
C GLU A 42 18.10 -13.32 3.74
N ALA A 43 17.80 -12.94 2.49
CA ALA A 43 17.49 -11.56 2.13
C ALA A 43 16.25 -11.04 2.86
N LEU A 44 15.16 -11.81 2.90
CA LEU A 44 13.95 -11.39 3.60
C LEU A 44 14.17 -11.32 5.12
N LYS A 45 14.87 -12.30 5.70
CA LYS A 45 15.25 -12.27 7.12
C LYS A 45 16.06 -11.02 7.47
N GLN A 46 16.99 -10.62 6.59
CA GLN A 46 17.76 -9.39 6.78
C GLN A 46 16.87 -8.15 6.74
N VAL A 47 15.97 -8.03 5.76
CA VAL A 47 15.04 -6.88 5.65
C VAL A 47 14.07 -6.82 6.82
N ARG A 48 13.61 -7.95 7.38
CA ARG A 48 12.78 -7.95 8.59
C ARG A 48 13.53 -7.38 9.80
N ARG A 49 14.81 -7.74 9.96
CA ARG A 49 15.67 -7.20 11.05
C ARG A 49 16.01 -5.72 10.89
N GLU A 50 16.31 -5.28 9.66
CA GLU A 50 16.79 -3.92 9.37
C GLU A 50 15.65 -2.93 9.02
N GLY A 51 14.49 -3.45 8.65
CA GLY A 51 13.33 -2.71 8.17
C GLY A 51 13.46 -2.19 6.72
N ALA A 52 12.48 -1.40 6.29
CA ALA A 52 12.38 -0.88 4.92
C ALA A 52 13.56 0.01 4.48
N LYS A 53 14.38 0.49 5.42
CA LYS A 53 15.58 1.30 5.17
C LYS A 53 16.87 0.46 5.13
N SER A 54 16.76 -0.86 4.98
CA SER A 54 17.93 -1.72 4.82
C SER A 54 18.82 -1.23 3.67
N GLY A 55 20.12 -1.49 3.81
CA GLY A 55 21.12 -1.14 2.79
C GLY A 55 21.00 -1.94 1.50
N MET A 56 20.06 -2.89 1.43
CA MET A 56 19.87 -3.77 0.27
C MET A 56 19.36 -3.00 -0.96
N SER A 57 19.77 -3.44 -2.15
CA SER A 57 19.29 -2.92 -3.43
C SER A 57 18.14 -3.77 -3.97
N LEU A 58 17.37 -3.24 -4.92
CA LEU A 58 16.34 -4.03 -5.62
C LEU A 58 16.95 -5.22 -6.35
N SER A 59 18.10 -5.01 -7.00
CA SER A 59 18.83 -6.08 -7.70
C SER A 59 19.21 -7.24 -6.77
N SER A 60 19.61 -6.96 -5.52
CA SER A 60 19.99 -8.00 -4.55
C SER A 60 18.81 -8.86 -4.09
N VAL A 61 17.59 -8.33 -4.18
CA VAL A 61 16.37 -9.05 -3.77
C VAL A 61 15.55 -9.52 -4.98
N ALA A 62 16.00 -9.24 -6.21
CA ALA A 62 15.29 -9.59 -7.44
C ALA A 62 14.83 -11.06 -7.49
N PRO A 63 15.65 -12.07 -7.11
CA PRO A 63 15.22 -13.47 -7.09
C PRO A 63 14.07 -13.78 -6.13
N HIS A 64 13.81 -12.89 -5.16
CA HIS A 64 12.87 -13.06 -4.06
C HIS A 64 11.73 -12.04 -4.07
N VAL A 65 11.54 -11.27 -5.16
CA VAL A 65 10.54 -10.20 -5.25
C VAL A 65 9.12 -10.66 -4.88
N LEU A 66 8.71 -11.86 -5.32
CA LEU A 66 7.38 -12.38 -5.02
C LEU A 66 7.22 -12.77 -3.55
N GLU A 67 8.28 -13.29 -2.93
CA GLU A 67 8.32 -13.58 -1.49
C GLU A 67 8.20 -12.28 -0.70
N PHE A 68 8.99 -11.27 -1.07
CA PHE A 68 8.97 -9.95 -0.45
C PHE A 68 7.60 -9.28 -0.60
N ALA A 69 7.00 -9.32 -1.78
CA ALA A 69 5.70 -8.69 -2.02
C ALA A 69 4.59 -9.25 -1.11
N LYS A 70 4.70 -10.51 -0.69
CA LYS A 70 3.76 -11.21 0.19
C LYS A 70 4.16 -11.21 1.67
N ASP A 71 5.22 -10.50 2.04
CA ASP A 71 5.63 -10.29 3.43
C ASP A 71 5.36 -8.84 3.85
N PRO A 72 4.90 -8.57 5.09
CA PRO A 72 4.60 -7.22 5.54
C PRO A 72 5.81 -6.27 5.50
N TYR A 73 7.01 -6.74 5.84
CA TYR A 73 8.24 -5.95 5.82
C TYR A 73 8.83 -5.89 4.41
N GLY A 74 8.83 -7.03 3.69
CA GLY A 74 9.27 -7.12 2.30
C GLY A 74 8.48 -6.20 1.37
N SER A 75 7.15 -6.15 1.51
CA SER A 75 6.29 -5.29 0.70
C SER A 75 6.58 -3.81 0.96
N ARG A 76 6.84 -3.44 2.22
CA ARG A 76 7.22 -2.07 2.59
C ARG A 76 8.60 -1.69 2.06
N PHE A 77 9.55 -2.61 2.10
CA PHE A 77 10.87 -2.43 1.49
C PHE A 77 10.75 -2.19 -0.02
N LEU A 78 10.03 -3.05 -0.74
CA LEU A 78 9.82 -2.90 -2.19
C LEU A 78 9.18 -1.55 -2.53
N GLN A 79 8.14 -1.15 -1.78
CA GLN A 79 7.50 0.16 -1.98
C GLN A 79 8.47 1.32 -1.85
N SER A 80 9.32 1.30 -0.81
CA SER A 80 10.30 2.37 -0.55
C SER A 80 11.38 2.40 -1.63
N LYS A 81 11.91 1.24 -2.02
CA LYS A 81 12.98 1.18 -3.02
C LYS A 81 12.48 1.54 -4.41
N LEU A 82 11.24 1.17 -4.77
CA LEU A 82 10.64 1.57 -6.04
C LEU A 82 10.45 3.09 -6.17
N ASP A 83 10.35 3.85 -5.07
CA ASP A 83 10.29 5.31 -5.13
C ASP A 83 11.64 5.93 -5.56
N GLU A 84 12.76 5.29 -5.20
CA GLU A 84 14.12 5.79 -5.44
C GLU A 84 14.83 5.12 -6.62
N ALA A 85 14.30 3.99 -7.10
CA ALA A 85 14.88 3.16 -8.14
C ALA A 85 14.92 3.84 -9.52
N ASP A 86 15.95 3.49 -10.29
CA ASP A 86 16.05 3.89 -11.69
C ASP A 86 15.08 3.08 -12.59
N ARG A 87 15.15 3.33 -13.90
CA ARG A 87 14.23 2.72 -14.86
C ARG A 87 14.51 1.23 -15.04
N GLU A 88 15.78 0.86 -15.04
CA GLU A 88 16.28 -0.49 -15.24
C GLU A 88 15.88 -1.39 -14.06
N GLU A 89 16.12 -0.94 -12.82
CA GLU A 89 15.72 -1.66 -11.60
C GLU A 89 14.20 -1.84 -11.52
N LYS A 90 13.43 -0.79 -11.85
CA LYS A 90 11.96 -0.89 -11.92
C LYS A 90 11.51 -1.91 -12.94
N GLN A 91 12.17 -1.97 -14.10
CA GLN A 91 11.84 -2.93 -15.16
C GLN A 91 12.13 -4.36 -14.71
N GLU A 92 13.26 -4.62 -14.06
CA GLU A 92 13.58 -5.96 -13.54
C GLU A 92 12.52 -6.47 -12.56
N VAL A 93 12.13 -5.64 -11.60
CA VAL A 93 11.06 -6.00 -10.64
C VAL A 93 9.71 -6.17 -11.37
N PHE A 94 9.44 -5.33 -12.37
CA PHE A 94 8.19 -5.38 -13.14
C PHE A 94 8.02 -6.70 -13.90
N GLU A 95 9.07 -7.21 -14.55
CA GLU A 95 9.01 -8.48 -15.28
C GLU A 95 8.67 -9.67 -14.36
N ILE A 96 9.04 -9.58 -13.08
CA ILE A 96 8.74 -10.62 -12.09
C ILE A 96 7.31 -10.49 -11.56
N ILE A 97 6.83 -9.27 -11.31
CA ILE A 97 5.50 -9.05 -10.73
C ILE A 97 4.35 -9.13 -11.75
N LYS A 98 4.58 -8.75 -13.01
CA LYS A 98 3.55 -8.69 -14.06
C LYS A 98 2.80 -10.02 -14.21
N PRO A 99 3.46 -11.18 -14.35
CA PRO A 99 2.78 -12.48 -14.46
C PRO A 99 1.99 -12.87 -13.21
N GLN A 100 2.27 -12.23 -12.08
CA GLN A 100 1.64 -12.46 -10.78
C GLN A 100 0.74 -11.29 -10.35
N ALA A 101 0.41 -10.37 -11.26
CA ALA A 101 -0.29 -9.14 -10.92
C ALA A 101 -1.66 -9.41 -10.29
N THR A 102 -2.45 -10.33 -10.85
CA THR A 102 -3.77 -10.70 -10.32
C THR A 102 -3.71 -11.28 -8.90
N PRO A 103 -2.93 -12.33 -8.60
CA PRO A 103 -2.85 -12.85 -7.23
C PRO A 103 -2.26 -11.83 -6.25
N LEU A 104 -1.27 -11.03 -6.67
CA LEU A 104 -0.72 -9.96 -5.82
C LEU A 104 -1.74 -8.85 -5.55
N ALA A 105 -2.58 -8.49 -6.53
CA ALA A 105 -3.59 -7.46 -6.36
C ALA A 105 -4.63 -7.81 -5.28
N ASN A 106 -4.87 -9.11 -5.04
CA ASN A 106 -5.77 -9.56 -3.98
C ASN A 106 -5.05 -10.02 -2.70
N ASP A 107 -3.72 -9.95 -2.67
CA ASP A 107 -2.92 -10.32 -1.51
C ASP A 107 -2.93 -9.20 -0.45
N GLN A 108 -2.94 -9.60 0.84
CA GLN A 108 -2.98 -8.66 1.97
C GLN A 108 -1.80 -7.68 2.02
N PHE A 109 -0.65 -8.00 1.42
CA PHE A 109 0.52 -7.12 1.30
C PHE A 109 0.93 -6.85 -0.15
N GLY A 110 0.71 -7.80 -1.05
CA GLY A 110 1.08 -7.70 -2.47
C GLY A 110 0.39 -6.55 -3.19
N HIS A 111 -0.85 -6.21 -2.79
CA HIS A 111 -1.62 -5.15 -3.44
C HIS A 111 -0.94 -3.78 -3.31
N PHE A 112 -0.12 -3.57 -2.27
CA PHE A 112 0.65 -2.34 -2.12
C PHE A 112 1.76 -2.22 -3.18
N VAL A 113 2.37 -3.33 -3.60
CA VAL A 113 3.40 -3.34 -4.64
C VAL A 113 2.76 -3.06 -6.01
N ILE A 114 1.61 -3.67 -6.30
CA ILE A 114 0.87 -3.38 -7.54
C ILE A 114 0.44 -1.91 -7.59
N ASN A 115 -0.11 -1.37 -6.50
CA ASN A 115 -0.45 0.05 -6.40
C ASN A 115 0.76 0.96 -6.61
N LYS A 116 1.93 0.59 -6.07
CA LYS A 116 3.17 1.34 -6.26
C LYS A 116 3.56 1.41 -7.73
N PHE A 117 3.41 0.33 -8.51
CA PHE A 117 3.66 0.40 -9.95
C PHE A 117 2.67 1.29 -10.71
N PHE A 118 1.44 1.46 -10.23
CA PHE A 118 0.56 2.51 -10.78
C PHE A 118 1.02 3.93 -10.45
N ASP A 119 1.68 4.14 -9.30
CA ASP A 119 2.26 5.43 -8.92
C ASP A 119 3.52 5.77 -9.75
N VAL A 120 4.49 4.86 -9.77
CA VAL A 120 5.86 5.15 -10.27
C VAL A 120 6.20 4.50 -11.60
N GLY A 121 5.38 3.56 -12.07
CA GLY A 121 5.61 2.85 -13.33
C GLY A 121 5.34 3.72 -14.55
N THR A 122 5.93 3.33 -15.67
CA THR A 122 5.72 3.99 -16.97
C THR A 122 4.29 3.79 -17.47
N VAL A 123 3.89 4.57 -18.47
CA VAL A 123 2.57 4.41 -19.11
C VAL A 123 2.39 2.99 -19.65
N ASP A 124 3.43 2.41 -20.26
CA ASP A 124 3.38 1.06 -20.82
C ASP A 124 3.27 0.01 -19.72
N GLN A 125 4.03 0.13 -18.63
CA GLN A 125 3.92 -0.76 -17.47
C GLN A 125 2.50 -0.73 -16.85
N ARG A 126 1.88 0.45 -16.77
CA ARG A 126 0.49 0.58 -16.27
C ARG A 126 -0.51 -0.08 -17.21
N LYS A 127 -0.35 0.08 -18.52
CA LYS A 127 -1.20 -0.58 -19.53
C LYS A 127 -1.07 -2.09 -19.43
N ASP A 128 0.16 -2.58 -19.34
CA ASP A 128 0.46 -4.01 -19.19
C ASP A 128 -0.16 -4.58 -17.92
N LEU A 129 -0.07 -3.88 -16.78
CA LEU A 129 -0.77 -4.31 -15.56
C LEU A 129 -2.28 -4.36 -15.75
N VAL A 130 -2.88 -3.36 -16.40
CA VAL A 130 -4.32 -3.41 -16.70
C VAL A 130 -4.65 -4.65 -17.53
N GLN A 131 -3.84 -4.99 -18.54
CA GLN A 131 -4.06 -6.19 -19.36
C GLN A 131 -4.02 -7.47 -18.52
N GLU A 132 -3.08 -7.60 -17.58
CA GLU A 132 -3.00 -8.76 -16.68
C GLU A 132 -4.18 -8.85 -15.70
N LEU A 133 -4.68 -7.70 -15.23
CA LEU A 133 -5.80 -7.64 -14.28
C LEU A 133 -7.17 -7.78 -14.99
N PHE A 134 -7.25 -7.45 -16.28
CA PHE A 134 -8.50 -7.33 -17.03
C PHE A 134 -9.39 -8.59 -16.98
N PRO A 135 -8.85 -9.83 -17.12
CA PRO A 135 -9.66 -11.04 -17.08
C PRO A 135 -10.38 -11.26 -15.74
N LYS A 136 -9.87 -10.69 -14.65
CA LYS A 136 -10.42 -10.81 -13.29
C LYS A 136 -10.94 -9.49 -12.73
N LEU A 137 -11.08 -8.45 -13.56
CA LEU A 137 -11.41 -7.10 -13.13
C LEU A 137 -12.69 -7.03 -12.27
N LEU A 138 -13.76 -7.72 -12.69
CA LEU A 138 -15.02 -7.76 -11.95
C LEU A 138 -14.87 -8.39 -10.56
N ILE A 139 -14.15 -9.51 -10.48
CA ILE A 139 -13.88 -10.19 -9.20
C ILE A 139 -13.04 -9.28 -8.32
N LEU A 140 -11.92 -8.75 -8.83
CA LEU A 140 -11.04 -7.85 -8.08
C LEU A 140 -11.80 -6.64 -7.54
N SER A 141 -12.73 -6.09 -8.31
CA SER A 141 -13.52 -4.91 -7.90
C SER A 141 -14.37 -5.17 -6.66
N THR A 142 -14.81 -6.41 -6.43
CA THR A 142 -15.63 -6.78 -5.28
C THR A 142 -14.84 -7.32 -4.09
N GLU A 143 -13.52 -7.46 -4.22
CA GLU A 143 -12.64 -8.01 -3.18
C GLU A 143 -12.01 -6.90 -2.31
N GLN A 144 -11.70 -7.23 -1.06
CA GLN A 144 -11.17 -6.30 -0.06
C GLN A 144 -9.90 -5.56 -0.50
N HIS A 145 -8.96 -6.27 -1.12
CA HIS A 145 -7.68 -5.71 -1.57
C HIS A 145 -7.73 -5.33 -3.05
N GLY A 146 -8.32 -6.21 -3.88
CA GLY A 146 -8.47 -5.99 -5.31
C GLY A 146 -9.16 -4.66 -5.66
N CYS A 147 -10.19 -4.25 -4.92
CA CYS A 147 -10.94 -3.02 -5.22
C CYS A 147 -10.06 -1.78 -5.15
N ARG A 148 -9.05 -1.78 -4.27
CA ARG A 148 -8.09 -0.67 -4.12
C ARG A 148 -7.18 -0.58 -5.33
N VAL A 149 -6.75 -1.73 -5.84
CA VAL A 149 -5.93 -1.82 -7.06
C VAL A 149 -6.71 -1.36 -8.28
N VAL A 150 -7.99 -1.76 -8.41
CA VAL A 150 -8.83 -1.31 -9.53
C VAL A 150 -9.06 0.21 -9.49
N GLN A 151 -9.38 0.78 -8.33
CA GLN A 151 -9.49 2.24 -8.18
C GLN A 151 -8.17 2.95 -8.54
N LYS A 152 -7.04 2.42 -8.07
CA LYS A 152 -5.72 2.97 -8.36
C LYS A 152 -5.41 2.94 -9.85
N ALA A 153 -5.70 1.82 -10.51
CA ALA A 153 -5.54 1.66 -11.95
C ALA A 153 -6.34 2.71 -12.72
N ILE A 154 -7.63 2.87 -12.43
CA ILE A 154 -8.50 3.87 -13.08
C ILE A 154 -7.91 5.28 -12.97
N GLN A 155 -7.34 5.65 -11.82
CA GLN A 155 -6.75 6.98 -11.60
C GLN A 155 -5.46 7.24 -12.40
N HIS A 156 -4.69 6.19 -12.74
CA HIS A 156 -3.31 6.34 -13.25
C HIS A 156 -3.12 5.91 -14.70
N VAL A 157 -4.11 5.22 -15.28
CA VAL A 157 -4.04 4.69 -16.66
C VAL A 157 -4.59 5.71 -17.67
N PRO A 158 -4.17 5.65 -18.95
CA PRO A 158 -4.70 6.52 -19.98
C PRO A 158 -6.21 6.34 -20.20
N ARG A 159 -6.84 7.37 -20.79
CA ARG A 159 -8.29 7.41 -21.01
C ARG A 159 -8.83 6.17 -21.74
N GLU A 160 -8.10 5.66 -22.72
CA GLU A 160 -8.46 4.46 -23.45
C GLU A 160 -8.60 3.24 -22.52
N SER A 161 -7.62 3.01 -21.66
CA SER A 161 -7.65 1.92 -20.66
C SER A 161 -8.76 2.14 -19.62
N GLN A 162 -9.00 3.39 -19.20
CA GLN A 162 -10.13 3.70 -18.31
C GLN A 162 -11.48 3.31 -18.92
N LEU A 163 -11.70 3.65 -20.20
CA LEU A 163 -12.93 3.32 -20.92
C LEU A 163 -13.11 1.81 -21.09
N LEU A 164 -12.02 1.10 -21.39
CA LEU A 164 -12.03 -0.36 -21.46
C LEU A 164 -12.42 -0.99 -20.11
N MET A 165 -11.81 -0.52 -19.03
CA MET A 165 -12.14 -0.98 -17.67
C MET A 165 -13.61 -0.65 -17.31
N ALA A 166 -14.07 0.56 -17.62
CA ALA A 166 -15.45 0.97 -17.36
C ALA A 166 -16.46 0.09 -18.13
N SER A 167 -16.19 -0.20 -19.40
CA SER A 167 -17.02 -1.12 -20.19
C SER A 167 -17.09 -2.51 -19.56
N LYS A 168 -15.97 -3.00 -19.01
CA LYS A 168 -15.93 -4.30 -18.34
C LYS A 168 -16.73 -4.31 -17.03
N LEU A 169 -16.65 -3.24 -16.25
CA LEU A 169 -17.43 -3.08 -15.01
C LEU A 169 -18.94 -2.97 -15.28
N GLN A 170 -19.34 -2.37 -16.41
CA GLN A 170 -20.74 -2.26 -16.81
C GLN A 170 -21.43 -3.60 -17.04
N GLU A 171 -20.68 -4.66 -17.39
CA GLU A 171 -21.22 -6.02 -17.55
C GLU A 171 -21.89 -6.54 -16.28
N ASN A 172 -21.48 -6.06 -15.09
CA ASN A 172 -22.06 -6.47 -13.81
C ASN A 172 -22.13 -5.32 -12.79
N VAL A 173 -22.63 -4.17 -13.25
CA VAL A 173 -22.65 -2.93 -12.46
C VAL A 173 -23.50 -3.04 -11.18
N VAL A 174 -24.60 -3.78 -11.21
CA VAL A 174 -25.50 -3.96 -10.05
C VAL A 174 -24.76 -4.68 -8.92
N ALA A 175 -24.08 -5.79 -9.23
CA ALA A 175 -23.29 -6.52 -8.23
C ALA A 175 -22.14 -5.67 -7.66
N CYS A 176 -21.55 -4.80 -8.48
CA CYS A 176 -20.52 -3.87 -8.00
C CYS A 176 -21.11 -2.84 -7.02
N ILE A 177 -22.27 -2.24 -7.34
CA ILE A 177 -22.92 -1.24 -6.47
C ILE A 177 -23.37 -1.87 -5.14
N GLU A 178 -23.86 -3.11 -5.17
CA GLU A 178 -24.32 -3.83 -3.96
C GLU A 178 -23.16 -4.37 -3.11
N SER A 179 -21.95 -4.47 -3.67
CA SER A 179 -20.76 -4.91 -2.95
C SER A 179 -20.23 -3.83 -1.99
N MET A 180 -19.87 -4.24 -0.77
CA MET A 180 -19.21 -3.37 0.22
C MET A 180 -17.86 -2.78 -0.27
N HIS A 181 -17.26 -3.39 -1.28
CA HIS A 181 -16.00 -2.95 -1.90
C HIS A 181 -16.22 -2.37 -3.31
N GLY A 182 -17.04 -3.05 -4.12
CA GLY A 182 -17.30 -2.67 -5.51
C GLY A 182 -17.93 -1.29 -5.66
N ASN A 183 -18.73 -0.83 -4.69
CA ASN A 183 -19.39 0.47 -4.76
C ASN A 183 -18.39 1.63 -4.87
N HIS A 184 -17.19 1.47 -4.29
CA HIS A 184 -16.13 2.48 -4.36
C HIS A 184 -15.40 2.48 -5.71
N VAL A 185 -15.45 1.38 -6.45
CA VAL A 185 -14.89 1.28 -7.81
C VAL A 185 -15.80 1.99 -8.82
N ILE A 186 -17.11 1.98 -8.57
CA ILE A 186 -18.12 2.60 -9.44
C ILE A 186 -18.22 4.13 -9.24
N GLN A 187 -17.95 4.63 -8.03
CA GLN A 187 -17.93 6.06 -7.68
C GLN A 187 -16.74 6.80 -8.30
#